data_AF-J9GCP1-F1
#
_entry.id   AF-J9GCP1-F1
#
_cell.length_a   1.000
_cell.length_b   1.000
_cell.length_c   1.000
_cell.angle_alpha   90.00
_cell.angle_beta   90.00
_cell.angle_gamma   90.00
#
_symmetry.space_group_name_H-M   'P 1'
#
loop_
_entity.id
_entity.type
_entity.pdbx_description
1 polymer ?
#
loop_
_entity_poly.entity_id
_entity_poly.type
_entity_poly.pdbx_seq_one_letter_code
_entity_poly.pdbx_strand_id
1 'polypeptide(L)'
;MRAATSWQDYELIDATGGNRLERWGETLLIRPDPQVVWKTPRSSNLWNKADAIYHRSERGGGQWEYRRSLPEKWKIGCGTLTLVVSPTGFKHTGVFPEQAVNWDWYQKKSRLQIVPSEC
;
A
#
# COMPACT_ATOMS: atom_id res chain seq x y z
N MET A 1 9.06 18.20 0.91
CA MET A 1 8.47 16.85 0.99
C MET A 1 7.22 16.82 0.11
N ARG A 2 6.99 15.78 -0.70
CA ARG A 2 5.76 15.62 -1.50
C ARG A 2 5.00 14.41 -0.97
N ALA A 3 3.73 14.60 -0.62
CA ALA A 3 2.85 13.51 -0.23
C ALA A 3 2.19 12.89 -1.46
N ALA A 4 1.97 11.58 -1.43
CA ALA A 4 1.18 10.87 -2.43
C ALA A 4 -0.32 11.11 -2.17
N THR A 5 -0.94 12.02 -2.91
CA THR A 5 -2.36 12.39 -2.73
C THR A 5 -3.29 11.83 -3.80
N SER A 6 -2.76 11.06 -4.76
CA SER A 6 -3.49 10.53 -5.91
C SER A 6 -4.15 9.18 -5.67
N TRP A 7 -4.07 8.63 -4.46
CA TRP A 7 -4.69 7.35 -4.10
C TRP A 7 -6.21 7.49 -3.94
N GLN A 8 -6.98 6.60 -4.59
CA GLN A 8 -8.42 6.44 -4.34
C GLN A 8 -8.67 5.31 -3.35
N ASP A 9 -7.97 4.18 -3.55
CA ASP A 9 -8.24 2.93 -2.85
C ASP A 9 -7.10 2.49 -1.92
N TYR A 10 -6.17 3.39 -1.59
CA TYR A 10 -5.12 3.11 -0.60
C TYR A 10 -5.14 4.13 0.53
N GLU A 11 -5.01 3.64 1.76
CA GLU A 11 -4.94 4.46 2.96
C GLU A 11 -3.97 3.83 3.96
N LEU A 12 -3.03 4.62 4.50
CA LEU A 12 -2.29 4.27 5.71
C LEU A 12 -3.10 4.77 6.91
N ILE A 13 -3.75 3.85 7.61
CA ILE A 13 -4.70 4.18 8.69
C ILE A 13 -3.96 4.50 10.00
N ASP A 14 -3.01 3.65 10.37
CA ASP A 14 -2.26 3.77 11.63
C ASP A 14 -0.89 3.11 11.52
N ALA A 15 0.06 3.54 12.34
CA ALA A 15 1.38 2.95 12.44
C ALA A 15 1.88 3.05 13.88
N THR A 16 2.23 1.91 14.47
CA THR A 16 2.79 1.85 15.83
C THR A 16 3.46 0.50 16.07
N GLY A 17 4.49 0.46 16.90
CA GLY A 17 5.13 -0.77 17.38
C GLY A 17 5.67 -1.64 16.25
N GLY A 18 6.40 -1.04 15.30
CA GLY A 18 7.01 -1.75 14.17
C GLY A 18 6.03 -2.23 13.10
N ASN A 19 4.78 -1.78 13.12
CA ASN A 19 3.75 -2.21 12.19
C ASN A 19 2.97 -1.03 11.62
N ARG A 20 2.43 -1.25 10.42
CA ARG A 20 1.49 -0.36 9.75
C ARG A 20 0.18 -1.10 9.48
N LEU A 21 -0.93 -0.39 9.68
CA LEU A 21 -2.27 -0.80 9.33
C LEU A 21 -2.68 -0.05 8.06
N GLU A 22 -2.94 -0.79 6.99
CA GLU A 22 -3.22 -0.24 5.66
C GLU A 22 -4.54 -0.79 5.12
N ARG A 23 -5.24 0.06 4.36
CA ARG A 23 -6.40 -0.32 3.55
C ARG A 23 -6.00 -0.35 2.08
N TRP A 24 -6.43 -1.40 1.40
CA TRP A 24 -6.21 -1.64 -0.02
C TRP A 24 -7.55 -2.02 -0.66
N GLY A 25 -8.33 -1.01 -1.06
CA GLY A 25 -9.74 -1.14 -1.41
C GLY A 25 -10.55 -1.50 -0.16
N GLU A 26 -11.18 -2.67 -0.19
CA GLU A 26 -11.94 -3.19 0.97
C GLU A 26 -11.08 -3.99 1.96
N THR A 27 -9.86 -4.38 1.56
CA THR A 27 -9.00 -5.27 2.34
C THR A 27 -8.13 -4.49 3.32
N LEU A 28 -8.13 -4.90 4.59
CA LEU A 28 -7.26 -4.39 5.64
C LEU A 28 -6.07 -5.31 5.89
N LEU A 29 -4.86 -4.76 5.77
CA LEU A 29 -3.61 -5.51 5.97
C LEU A 29 -2.79 -4.89 7.11
N ILE A 30 -2.21 -5.75 7.95
CA ILE A 30 -1.15 -5.35 8.88
C ILE A 30 0.18 -5.87 8.36
N ARG A 31 1.15 -4.96 8.20
CA ARG A 31 2.49 -5.31 7.71
C ARG A 31 3.58 -4.75 8.60
N PRO A 32 4.71 -5.46 8.75
CA PRO A 32 5.83 -4.99 9.53
C PRO A 32 6.61 -3.91 8.76
N ASP A 33 6.91 -2.83 9.46
CA ASP A 33 7.70 -1.72 8.97
C ASP A 33 8.77 -1.32 10.01
N PRO A 34 10.05 -1.61 9.74
CA PRO A 34 11.13 -1.30 10.68
C PRO A 34 11.34 0.20 10.88
N GLN A 35 10.79 1.06 10.03
CA GLN A 35 10.86 2.51 10.21
C GLN A 35 9.87 3.03 11.25
N VAL A 36 8.86 2.24 11.61
CA VAL A 36 7.86 2.57 12.64
C VAL A 36 8.44 2.25 14.01
N VAL A 37 9.33 3.12 14.50
CA VAL A 37 10.05 2.94 15.78
C VAL A 37 9.27 3.43 17.00
N TRP A 38 8.22 4.22 16.80
CA TRP A 38 7.40 4.75 17.89
C TRP A 38 6.38 3.70 18.36
N LYS A 39 6.07 3.76 19.66
CA LYS A 39 5.09 2.90 20.30
C LYS A 39 4.03 3.74 20.99
N THR A 40 2.93 3.94 20.29
CA THR A 40 1.72 4.61 20.77
C THR A 40 0.58 3.61 20.91
N PRO A 41 -0.45 3.89 21.72
CA PRO A 41 -1.68 3.11 21.71
C PRO A 41 -2.24 3.01 20.29
N ARG A 42 -2.78 1.83 19.94
CA ARG A 42 -3.48 1.63 18.67
C ARG A 42 -4.69 2.56 18.64
N SER A 43 -4.66 3.53 17.73
CA SER A 43 -5.67 4.60 17.67
C SER A 43 -6.97 4.11 17.02
N SER A 44 -6.89 3.10 16.15
CA SER A 44 -8.02 2.56 15.41
C SER A 44 -8.49 1.21 15.93
N ASN A 45 -9.80 0.97 16.00
CA ASN A 45 -10.33 -0.37 16.28
C ASN A 45 -10.09 -1.36 15.11
N LEU A 46 -9.70 -0.86 13.94
CA LEU A 46 -9.48 -1.64 12.73
C LEU A 46 -8.28 -2.58 12.83
N TRP A 47 -7.35 -2.36 13.76
CA TRP A 47 -6.29 -3.32 14.08
C TRP A 47 -6.84 -4.71 14.43
N ASN A 48 -8.00 -4.77 15.09
CA ASN A 48 -8.65 -6.04 15.44
C ASN A 48 -9.46 -6.63 14.28
N LYS A 49 -9.74 -5.83 13.25
CA LYS A 49 -10.52 -6.19 12.06
C LYS A 49 -9.67 -6.41 10.81
N ALA A 50 -8.34 -6.42 10.93
CA ALA A 50 -7.45 -6.68 9.81
C ALA A 50 -7.79 -8.04 9.17
N ASP A 51 -7.87 -8.09 7.84
CA ASP A 51 -8.21 -9.30 7.11
C ASP A 51 -7.01 -10.24 6.98
N ALA A 52 -5.80 -9.69 6.91
CA ALA A 52 -4.56 -10.47 6.96
C ALA A 52 -3.42 -9.72 7.64
N ILE A 53 -2.51 -10.49 8.24
CA ILE A 53 -1.35 -10.00 9.01
C ILE A 53 -0.10 -10.72 8.53
N TYR A 54 0.96 -9.97 8.21
CA TYR A 54 2.25 -10.58 7.90
C TYR A 54 3.12 -10.72 9.15
N HIS A 55 3.46 -11.95 9.50
CA HIS A 55 4.36 -12.27 10.60
C HIS A 55 5.77 -12.52 10.06
N ARG A 56 6.73 -11.72 10.50
CA ARG A 56 8.14 -11.88 10.13
C ARG A 56 8.76 -13.03 10.93
N SER A 57 9.54 -13.88 10.26
CA SER A 57 10.34 -14.92 10.92
C SER A 57 11.74 -14.40 11.27
N GLU A 58 12.26 -14.82 12.42
CA GLU A 58 13.64 -14.53 12.86
C GLU A 58 14.69 -15.15 11.93
N ARG A 59 14.35 -16.25 11.23
CA ARG A 59 15.23 -16.93 10.28
C ARG A 59 15.20 -16.32 8.87
N GLY A 60 14.52 -15.19 8.70
CA GLY A 60 14.27 -14.56 7.41
C GLY A 60 12.93 -14.98 6.80
N GLY A 61 12.37 -14.11 5.95
CA GLY A 61 11.03 -14.29 5.40
C GLY A 61 9.91 -14.06 6.43
N GLY A 62 8.85 -14.85 6.32
CA GLY A 62 7.64 -14.70 7.12
C GLY A 62 6.44 -15.32 6.41
N GLN A 63 5.26 -15.12 6.99
CA GLN A 63 4.03 -15.73 6.50
C GLN A 63 2.82 -14.83 6.77
N TRP A 64 1.81 -14.96 5.91
CA TRP A 64 0.52 -14.32 6.11
C TRP A 64 -0.38 -15.18 6.99
N GLU A 65 -0.91 -14.60 8.06
CA GLU A 65 -2.10 -15.07 8.75
C GLU A 65 -3.31 -14.43 8.07
N TYR A 66 -4.20 -15.25 7.51
CA TYR A 66 -5.46 -14.81 6.92
C TYR A 66 -6.59 -15.02 7.90
N ARG A 67 -7.27 -13.94 8.30
CA ARG A 67 -8.44 -13.98 9.20
C ARG A 67 -9.75 -14.15 8.44
N ARG A 68 -9.73 -13.91 7.13
CA ARG A 68 -10.78 -14.30 6.20
C ARG A 68 -10.18 -14.72 4.86
N SER A 69 -10.99 -15.37 4.03
CA SER A 69 -10.60 -15.65 2.64
C SER A 69 -10.43 -14.34 1.87
N LEU A 70 -9.28 -14.18 1.22
CA LEU A 70 -8.97 -13.06 0.34
C LEU A 70 -8.84 -13.55 -1.10
N PRO A 71 -9.22 -12.72 -2.09
CA PRO A 71 -8.89 -13.03 -3.47
C PRO A 71 -7.37 -13.05 -3.64
N GLU A 72 -6.88 -13.92 -4.53
CA GLU A 72 -5.44 -14.02 -4.85
C GLU A 72 -4.86 -12.67 -5.30
N LYS A 73 -5.67 -11.91 -6.04
CA LYS A 73 -5.35 -10.56 -6.51
C LYS A 73 -6.62 -9.71 -6.62
N TRP A 74 -6.48 -8.41 -6.37
CA TRP A 74 -7.57 -7.44 -6.58
C TRP A 74 -7.03 -6.14 -7.18
N LYS A 75 -7.94 -5.29 -7.65
CA LYS A 75 -7.60 -4.03 -8.30
C LYS A 75 -7.77 -2.86 -7.33
N ILE A 76 -6.92 -1.86 -7.45
CA ILE A 76 -7.01 -0.57 -6.74
C ILE A 76 -6.78 0.60 -7.71
N GLY A 77 -7.38 1.75 -7.44
CA GLY A 77 -7.20 3.00 -8.17
C GLY A 77 -6.11 3.90 -7.60
N CYS A 78 -5.33 4.50 -8.50
CA CYS A 78 -4.40 5.61 -8.24
C CYS A 78 -4.42 6.62 -9.40
N GLY A 79 -5.21 7.68 -9.26
CA GLY A 79 -5.44 8.68 -10.30
C GLY A 79 -6.10 8.03 -11.51
N THR A 80 -5.38 8.00 -12.63
CA THR A 80 -5.82 7.36 -13.88
C THR A 80 -5.38 5.90 -13.99
N LEU A 81 -4.59 5.41 -13.03
CA LEU A 81 -4.02 4.07 -13.05
C LEU A 81 -4.92 3.10 -12.30
N THR A 82 -5.04 1.88 -12.84
CA THR A 82 -5.55 0.71 -12.12
C THR A 82 -4.39 -0.23 -11.84
N LEU A 83 -4.13 -0.51 -10.56
CA LEU A 83 -3.03 -1.35 -10.10
C LEU A 83 -3.57 -2.66 -9.55
N VAL A 84 -2.76 -3.71 -9.60
CA VAL A 84 -3.12 -5.03 -9.06
C VAL A 84 -2.34 -5.26 -7.78
N VAL A 85 -3.08 -5.61 -6.73
CA VAL A 85 -2.55 -5.95 -5.40
C VAL A 85 -2.65 -7.45 -5.20
N SER A 86 -1.60 -8.05 -4.67
CA SER A 86 -1.57 -9.46 -4.27
C SER A 86 -0.60 -9.67 -3.10
N PRO A 87 -1.04 -10.21 -1.95
CA PRO A 87 -0.15 -10.64 -0.89
C PRO A 87 0.80 -11.72 -1.41
N THR A 88 2.11 -11.45 -1.40
CA THR A 88 3.11 -12.43 -1.86
C THR A 88 3.59 -13.32 -0.70
N GLY A 89 4.48 -14.29 -0.97
CA GLY A 89 5.19 -15.00 0.11
C GLY A 89 6.05 -14.09 1.00
N PHE A 90 6.27 -12.85 0.56
CA PHE A 90 6.96 -11.82 1.30
C PHE A 90 5.97 -10.77 1.84
N LYS A 91 6.47 -9.83 2.65
CA LYS A 91 5.68 -8.76 3.26
C LYS A 91 5.11 -7.71 2.28
N HIS A 92 5.30 -7.84 0.98
CA HIS A 92 4.89 -6.80 0.01
C HIS A 92 3.62 -7.22 -0.73
N THR A 93 2.94 -6.22 -1.26
CA THR A 93 1.66 -6.33 -1.97
C THR A 93 1.82 -6.20 -3.49
N GLY A 94 3.06 -6.01 -3.97
CA GLY A 94 3.39 -5.73 -5.38
C GLY A 94 3.26 -4.25 -5.77
N VAL A 95 2.63 -3.43 -4.92
CA VAL A 95 2.46 -1.98 -5.12
C VAL A 95 3.19 -1.24 -4.00
N PHE A 96 3.89 -0.16 -4.37
CA PHE A 96 4.65 0.71 -3.46
C PHE A 96 3.99 2.09 -3.40
N PRO A 97 3.12 2.38 -2.42
CA PRO A 97 2.28 3.58 -2.40
C PRO A 97 3.04 4.90 -2.45
N GLU A 98 4.25 4.90 -1.90
CA GLU A 98 5.17 6.03 -1.90
C GLU A 98 5.60 6.48 -3.31
N GLN A 99 5.52 5.59 -4.31
CA GLN A 99 5.91 5.87 -5.69
C GLN A 99 4.86 6.67 -6.48
N ALA A 100 3.65 6.85 -5.95
CA ALA A 100 2.59 7.60 -6.65
C ALA A 100 3.00 9.02 -7.05
N VAL A 101 3.80 9.69 -6.22
CA VAL A 101 4.35 11.02 -6.54
C VAL A 101 5.21 10.99 -7.82
N ASN A 102 5.96 9.90 -8.03
CA ASN A 102 6.79 9.72 -9.20
C ASN A 102 5.94 9.41 -10.43
N TRP A 103 4.90 8.56 -10.29
CA TRP A 103 3.98 8.27 -11.39
C TRP A 103 3.22 9.52 -11.86
N ASP A 104 2.76 10.35 -10.92
CA ASP A 104 2.12 11.63 -11.24
C ASP A 104 3.07 12.57 -12.00
N TRP A 105 4.35 12.58 -11.62
CA TRP A 105 5.37 13.36 -12.33
C TRP A 105 5.60 12.84 -13.75
N TYR A 106 5.72 11.52 -13.94
CA TYR A 106 5.85 10.91 -15.27
C TYR A 106 4.65 11.22 -16.15
N GLN A 107 3.42 11.07 -15.65
CA GLN A 107 2.20 11.36 -16.41
C GLN A 107 2.14 12.81 -16.90
N LYS A 108 2.53 13.77 -16.05
CA LYS A 108 2.63 15.19 -16.44
C LYS A 108 3.64 15.40 -17.56
N LYS A 109 4.82 14.78 -17.46
CA LYS A 109 5.89 14.93 -18.46
C LYS A 109 5.52 14.29 -19.80
N SER A 110 4.90 13.12 -19.80
CA SER A 110 4.43 12.45 -21.03
C SER A 110 3.35 13.26 -21.74
N ARG A 111 2.45 13.94 -21.01
CA ARG A 111 1.44 14.84 -21.59
C ARG A 111 2.02 16.10 -22.23
N LEU A 112 3.18 16.59 -21.76
CA LEU A 112 3.84 17.77 -22.33
C LEU A 112 4.54 17.51 -23.67
N GLN A 113 4.79 16.25 -24.05
CA GLN A 113 5.47 15.91 -25.30
C GLN A 113 4.53 15.67 -26.48
N ILE A 114 3.22 15.61 -26.25
CA ILE A 114 2.21 15.51 -27.33
C ILE A 114 1.65 16.92 -27.56
N VAL A 115 2.50 17.80 -28.07
CA VAL A 115 2.04 18.97 -28.82
C VAL A 115 2.31 18.61 -30.27
N PRO A 116 1.30 18.49 -31.15
CA PRO A 116 1.58 18.38 -32.56
C PRO A 116 2.39 19.62 -32.95
N SER A 117 3.54 19.44 -33.60
CA SER A 117 4.14 20.55 -34.33
C SER A 117 3.13 20.93 -35.41
N GLU A 118 2.47 22.08 -35.26
CA GLU A 118 1.68 22.64 -36.35
C GLU A 118 2.62 22.91 -37.54
N CYS A 119 2.23 22.40 -38.73
CA CYS A 119 2.79 22.81 -40.02
C CYS A 119 2.33 24.23 -40.37
#